data_AF-A0A7W1AJJ8-F1
#
_entry.id   AF-A0A7W1AJJ8-F1
#
_cell.length_a   1.000
_cell.length_b   1.000
_cell.length_c   1.000
_cell.angle_alpha   90.00
_cell.angle_beta   90.00
_cell.angle_gamma   90.00
#
_symmetry.space_group_name_H-M   'P 1'
#
loop_
_entity.id
_entity.type
_entity.pdbx_description
1 polymer ?
#
loop_
_entity_poly.entity_id
_entity_poly.type
_entity_poly.pdbx_seq_one_letter_code
_entity_poly.pdbx_strand_id
1 'polypeptide(L)'
;MTIVKERIEALVIARLATSPRPLSAPDIAKALQRFAPTQQSPVAWRDEVEAVITSLQERGVVDEERRVVDPDELVRRIGKHGGRTWTQLVERIFPALSLGVSGNDAKVHARLSGRDAWTAAIAGRALGLWTQGTPPTLSAVCDAYAWQQLGLGGKPKRCPPEVRAVFLQRELQSDSGPADRLLRLYAAKHLDAPRPELRALRDTLVRNWLAGRELAARTNGFAAEVRDVARTTKNGVFGDRKVFISAVWDELRRHPTWVALTLDDFKAKLLHAHRDGDLVLARADLVAAMNPDLVAASETTTDGASFHFIVREDRP
;
A
#
# COMPACT_ATOMS: atom_id res chain seq x y z
N MET A 1 -12.94 -14.90 4.52
CA MET A 1 -11.59 -14.37 4.21
C MET A 1 -10.56 -15.40 4.66
N THR A 2 -9.49 -15.62 3.89
CA THR A 2 -8.44 -16.59 4.23
C THR A 2 -7.30 -15.88 4.96
N ILE A 3 -6.88 -16.41 6.11
CA ILE A 3 -5.70 -15.94 6.83
C ILE A 3 -4.45 -16.46 6.13
N VAL A 4 -3.44 -15.61 5.98
CA VAL A 4 -2.11 -16.02 5.50
C VAL A 4 -1.40 -16.76 6.63
N LYS A 5 -1.23 -18.08 6.48
CA LYS A 5 -0.71 -18.98 7.51
C LYS A 5 0.64 -18.52 8.07
N GLU A 6 1.55 -18.06 7.21
CA GLU A 6 2.88 -17.60 7.60
C GLU A 6 2.83 -16.35 8.51
N ARG A 7 1.81 -15.51 8.34
CA ARG A 7 1.64 -14.26 9.10
C ARG A 7 1.08 -14.53 10.50
N ILE A 8 0.15 -15.48 10.64
CA ILE A 8 -0.31 -15.93 11.96
C ILE A 8 0.78 -16.71 12.71
N GLU A 9 1.57 -17.53 12.01
CA GLU A 9 2.75 -18.19 12.59
C GLU A 9 3.72 -17.16 13.20
N ALA A 10 4.01 -16.07 12.49
CA ALA A 10 4.88 -15.01 13.01
C ALA A 10 4.34 -14.35 14.29
N LEU A 11 3.02 -14.15 14.42
CA LEU A 11 2.42 -13.64 15.67
C LEU A 11 2.50 -14.64 16.83
N VAL A 12 2.26 -15.93 16.55
CA VAL A 12 2.38 -16.99 17.56
C VAL A 12 3.83 -17.08 18.05
N ILE A 13 4.80 -17.14 17.15
CA ILE A 13 6.23 -17.16 17.47
C ILE A 13 6.62 -15.91 18.27
N ALA A 14 6.18 -14.73 17.85
CA ALA A 14 6.41 -13.48 18.59
C ALA A 14 5.85 -13.53 20.02
N ARG A 15 4.66 -14.11 20.21
CA ARG A 15 4.06 -14.22 21.54
C ARG A 15 4.83 -15.18 22.43
N LEU A 16 5.25 -16.32 21.88
CA LEU A 16 6.04 -17.34 22.59
C LEU A 16 7.44 -16.82 22.94
N ALA A 17 8.17 -16.26 21.97
CA ALA A 17 9.53 -15.76 22.13
C ALA A 17 9.67 -14.61 23.15
N THR A 18 8.59 -13.86 23.38
CA THR A 18 8.56 -12.74 24.34
C THR A 18 7.90 -13.10 25.67
N SER A 19 7.49 -14.36 25.86
CA SER A 19 6.92 -14.84 27.11
C SER A 19 8.00 -15.47 27.98
N PRO A 20 8.15 -15.06 29.25
CA PRO A 20 9.11 -15.71 30.16
C PRO A 20 8.69 -17.13 30.55
N ARG A 21 7.40 -17.45 30.43
CA ARG A 21 6.81 -18.75 30.77
C ARG A 21 6.11 -19.36 29.56
N PRO A 22 6.08 -20.70 29.45
CA PRO A 22 5.21 -21.41 28.52
C PRO A 22 3.77 -20.89 28.61
N LEU A 23 3.12 -20.69 27.47
CA LEU A 23 1.73 -20.27 27.39
C LEU A 23 0.87 -21.41 26.86
N SER A 24 -0.36 -21.50 27.36
CA SER A 24 -1.35 -22.41 26.79
C SER A 24 -1.84 -21.90 25.42
N ALA A 25 -2.31 -22.79 24.55
CA ALA A 25 -2.93 -22.38 23.27
C ALA A 25 -4.10 -21.39 23.49
N PRO A 26 -4.99 -21.58 24.48
CA PRO A 26 -6.02 -20.59 24.83
C PRO A 26 -5.46 -19.21 25.23
N ASP A 27 -4.36 -19.15 25.98
CA ASP A 27 -3.74 -17.88 26.37
C ASP A 27 -3.11 -17.14 25.18
N ILE A 28 -2.51 -17.89 24.25
CA ILE A 28 -1.98 -17.35 23.00
C ILE A 28 -3.13 -16.81 22.15
N ALA A 29 -4.18 -17.61 21.92
CA ALA A 29 -5.35 -17.21 21.16
C ALA A 29 -6.00 -15.95 21.75
N LYS A 30 -6.15 -15.88 23.07
CA LYS A 30 -6.66 -14.71 23.80
C LYS A 30 -5.78 -13.47 23.59
N ALA A 31 -4.46 -13.62 23.65
CA ALA A 31 -3.53 -12.50 23.41
C ALA A 31 -3.58 -11.98 21.97
N LEU A 32 -3.88 -12.86 21.00
CA LEU A 32 -3.99 -12.51 19.59
C LEU A 32 -5.41 -12.10 19.15
N GLN A 33 -6.43 -12.29 20.01
CA GLN A 33 -7.86 -12.10 19.68
C GLN A 33 -8.19 -10.74 19.06
N ARG A 34 -7.48 -9.67 19.46
CA ARG A 34 -7.69 -8.33 18.90
C ARG A 34 -7.32 -8.20 17.41
N PHE A 35 -6.53 -9.13 16.89
CA PHE A 35 -6.13 -9.19 15.48
C PHE A 35 -6.96 -10.19 14.67
N ALA A 36 -7.82 -10.98 15.33
CA ALA A 36 -8.70 -11.92 14.66
C ALA A 36 -9.59 -11.20 13.63
N PRO A 37 -9.69 -11.66 12.38
CA PRO A 37 -10.62 -11.13 11.39
C PRO A 37 -12.05 -10.96 11.96
N THR A 38 -12.76 -9.90 11.57
CA THR A 38 -14.11 -9.60 12.10
C THR A 38 -15.14 -10.69 11.82
N GLN A 39 -14.93 -11.49 10.77
CA GLN A 39 -15.82 -12.57 10.35
C GLN A 39 -15.60 -13.88 11.13
N GLN A 40 -14.51 -14.01 11.89
CA GLN A 40 -14.21 -15.24 12.62
C GLN A 40 -14.81 -15.21 14.02
N SER A 41 -15.43 -16.33 14.41
CA SER A 41 -15.89 -16.51 15.78
C SER A 41 -14.69 -16.71 16.72
N PRO A 42 -14.82 -16.38 18.02
CA PRO A 42 -13.75 -16.63 19.00
C PRO A 42 -13.32 -18.10 19.10
N VAL A 43 -14.23 -19.03 18.81
CA VAL A 43 -13.94 -20.47 18.80
C VAL A 43 -13.10 -20.82 17.58
N ALA A 44 -13.55 -20.44 16.38
CA ALA A 44 -12.80 -20.69 15.14
C ALA A 44 -11.40 -20.05 15.18
N TRP A 45 -11.26 -18.87 15.79
CA TRP A 45 -9.95 -18.23 16.00
C TRP A 45 -9.04 -19.04 16.94
N ARG A 46 -9.60 -19.61 18.01
CA ARG A 46 -8.84 -20.46 18.93
C ARG A 46 -8.36 -21.73 18.22
N ASP A 47 -9.25 -22.38 17.48
CA ASP A 47 -8.95 -23.62 16.75
C ASP A 47 -7.87 -23.37 15.69
N GLU A 48 -7.92 -22.22 15.00
CA GLU A 48 -6.89 -21.80 14.03
C GLU A 48 -5.52 -21.61 14.71
N VAL A 49 -5.48 -20.90 15.85
CA VAL A 49 -4.24 -20.69 16.60
C VAL A 49 -3.67 -22.01 17.12
N GLU A 50 -4.54 -22.92 17.58
CA GLU A 50 -4.14 -24.25 18.03
C GLU A 50 -3.56 -25.09 16.89
N ALA A 51 -4.22 -25.11 15.72
CA ALA A 51 -3.71 -25.79 14.52
C ALA A 51 -2.35 -25.23 14.08
N VAL A 52 -2.14 -23.91 14.18
CA VAL A 52 -0.85 -23.27 13.90
C VAL A 52 0.24 -23.72 14.89
N ILE A 53 -0.08 -23.80 16.18
CA ILE A 53 0.86 -24.28 17.21
C ILE A 53 1.26 -25.73 16.93
N THR A 54 0.29 -26.62 16.68
CA THR A 54 0.55 -28.02 16.33
C THR A 54 1.47 -28.12 15.10
N SER A 55 1.18 -27.37 14.05
CA SER A 55 2.00 -27.35 12.83
C SER A 55 3.42 -26.79 13.04
N LEU A 56 3.61 -25.88 14.00
CA LEU A 56 4.94 -25.40 14.39
C LEU A 56 5.72 -26.45 15.20
N GLN A 57 5.03 -27.23 16.03
CA GLN A 57 5.63 -28.33 16.80
C GLN A 57 6.06 -29.49 15.90
N GLU A 58 5.21 -29.90 14.95
CA GLU A 58 5.54 -30.94 13.97
C GLU A 58 6.78 -30.60 13.12
N ARG A 59 7.01 -29.30 12.87
CA ARG A 59 8.20 -28.81 12.14
C ARG A 59 9.42 -28.56 13.02
N GLY A 60 9.32 -28.80 14.34
CA GLY A 60 10.41 -28.54 15.29
C GLY A 60 10.76 -27.07 15.47
N VAL A 61 9.88 -26.15 15.06
CA VAL A 61 10.07 -24.70 15.29
C VAL A 61 9.77 -24.34 16.75
N VAL A 62 8.84 -25.08 17.34
CA VAL A 62 8.38 -24.94 18.72
C VAL A 62 8.50 -26.30 19.40
N ASP A 63 9.00 -26.36 20.63
CA ASP A 63 9.12 -27.62 21.39
C ASP A 63 7.79 -28.06 22.05
N GLU A 64 7.82 -29.17 22.78
CA GLU A 64 6.66 -29.72 23.49
C GLU A 64 6.16 -28.76 24.58
N GLU A 65 7.08 -28.03 25.23
CA GLU A 65 6.80 -26.97 26.20
C GLU A 65 6.36 -25.64 25.56
N ARG A 66 6.16 -25.61 24.24
CA ARG A 66 5.75 -24.44 23.46
C ARG A 66 6.74 -23.27 23.54
N ARG A 67 8.04 -23.55 23.61
CA ARG A 67 9.12 -22.57 23.46
C ARG A 67 9.63 -22.60 22.04
N VAL A 68 10.03 -21.44 21.55
CA VAL A 68 10.66 -21.32 20.23
C VAL A 68 12.06 -21.93 20.33
N VAL A 69 12.35 -22.93 19.50
CA VAL A 69 13.61 -23.69 19.54
C VAL A 69 14.78 -22.80 19.08
N ASP A 70 14.58 -22.07 17.98
CA ASP A 70 15.58 -21.14 17.46
C ASP A 70 15.23 -19.68 17.81
N PRO A 71 16.05 -18.97 18.60
CA PRO A 71 15.78 -17.59 18.98
C PRO A 71 15.72 -16.62 17.78
N ASP A 72 16.32 -16.96 16.65
CA ASP A 72 16.33 -16.15 15.43
C ASP A 72 15.16 -16.47 14.48
N GLU A 73 14.28 -17.41 14.83
CA GLU A 73 13.15 -17.81 13.99
C GLU A 73 12.23 -16.62 13.63
N LEU A 74 11.95 -15.75 14.61
CA LEU A 74 11.15 -14.56 14.35
C LEU A 74 11.86 -13.62 13.37
N VAL A 75 13.18 -13.45 13.52
CA VAL A 75 14.00 -12.61 12.63
C VAL A 75 14.01 -13.16 11.21
N ARG A 76 14.04 -14.49 11.02
CA ARG A 76 13.93 -15.12 9.69
C ARG A 76 12.60 -14.80 9.01
N ARG A 77 11.51 -14.71 9.76
CA ARG A 77 10.15 -14.52 9.20
C ARG A 77 9.80 -13.08 8.89
N ILE A 78 10.17 -12.16 9.80
CA ILE A 78 9.75 -10.75 9.70
C ILE A 78 10.93 -9.78 9.52
N GLY A 79 12.13 -10.31 9.33
CA GLY A 79 13.37 -9.54 9.21
C GLY A 79 13.91 -9.07 10.55
N LYS A 80 15.12 -8.47 10.52
CA LYS A 80 15.74 -7.89 11.72
C LYS A 80 14.83 -6.80 12.30
N HIS A 81 14.68 -6.79 13.62
CA HIS A 81 13.85 -5.80 14.31
C HIS A 81 14.36 -5.44 15.70
N GLY A 82 13.96 -4.25 16.18
CA GLY A 82 14.30 -3.78 17.52
C GLY A 82 13.31 -4.13 18.63
N GLY A 83 12.27 -4.93 18.36
CA GLY A 83 11.28 -5.34 19.37
C GLY A 83 11.81 -6.46 20.28
N ARG A 84 11.72 -6.26 21.60
CA ARG A 84 12.14 -7.22 22.63
C ARG A 84 11.00 -7.71 23.51
N THR A 85 9.90 -6.96 23.58
CA THR A 85 8.71 -7.32 24.37
C THR A 85 7.51 -7.51 23.47
N TRP A 86 6.51 -8.26 23.95
CA TRP A 86 5.25 -8.45 23.25
C TRP A 86 4.64 -7.10 22.83
N THR A 87 4.56 -6.15 23.76
CA THR A 87 4.04 -4.79 23.52
C THR A 87 4.81 -4.07 22.41
N GLN A 88 6.15 -4.13 22.40
CA GLN A 88 6.93 -3.51 21.34
C GLN A 88 6.68 -4.16 19.97
N LEU A 89 6.49 -5.47 19.92
CA LEU A 89 6.23 -6.16 18.66
C LEU A 89 4.86 -5.76 18.09
N VAL A 90 3.81 -5.82 18.90
CA VAL A 90 2.43 -5.59 18.46
C VAL A 90 2.05 -4.12 18.27
N GLU A 91 2.67 -3.20 18.99
CA GLU A 91 2.33 -1.77 18.87
C GLU A 91 3.22 -1.02 17.88
N ARG A 92 4.38 -1.58 17.55
CA ARG A 92 5.39 -0.90 16.71
C ARG A 92 5.84 -1.74 15.53
N ILE A 93 6.30 -2.97 15.75
CA ILE A 93 6.91 -3.77 14.67
C ILE A 93 5.86 -4.29 13.68
N PHE A 94 4.87 -5.07 14.11
CA PHE A 94 3.85 -5.64 13.21
C PHE A 94 3.02 -4.57 12.48
N PRO A 95 2.54 -3.49 13.13
CA PRO A 95 1.83 -2.44 12.42
C PRO A 95 2.70 -1.74 11.36
N ALA A 96 4.01 -1.58 11.62
CA ALA A 96 4.93 -0.95 10.66
C ALA A 96 5.23 -1.88 9.48
N LEU A 97 5.44 -3.17 9.74
CA LEU A 97 5.57 -4.19 8.69
C LEU A 97 4.32 -4.23 7.80
N SER A 98 3.13 -4.05 8.39
CA SER A 98 1.86 -3.95 7.66
C SER A 98 1.78 -2.72 6.75
N LEU A 99 2.56 -1.67 7.06
CA LEU A 99 2.77 -0.48 6.21
C LEU A 99 3.96 -0.64 5.26
N GLY A 100 4.58 -1.83 5.16
CA GLY A 100 5.77 -2.06 4.34
C GLY A 100 7.04 -1.40 4.86
N VAL A 101 7.08 -1.03 6.15
CA VAL A 101 8.28 -0.50 6.81
C VAL A 101 9.07 -1.65 7.41
N SER A 102 10.37 -1.68 7.14
CA SER A 102 11.27 -2.68 7.70
C SER A 102 11.34 -2.62 9.23
N GLY A 103 11.42 -3.78 9.87
CA GLY A 103 11.57 -3.89 11.33
C GLY A 103 12.84 -3.23 11.89
N ASN A 104 13.88 -3.07 11.06
CA ASN A 104 15.18 -2.52 11.46
C ASN A 104 15.33 -1.02 11.23
N ASP A 105 14.35 -0.34 10.62
CA ASP A 105 14.44 1.09 10.33
C ASP A 105 14.12 1.94 11.58
N ALA A 106 15.08 2.00 12.51
CA ALA A 106 14.92 2.71 13.77
C ALA A 106 14.49 4.18 13.58
N LYS A 107 14.92 4.82 12.49
CA LYS A 107 14.58 6.21 12.17
C LYS A 107 13.10 6.36 11.81
N VAL A 108 12.57 5.48 10.96
CA VAL A 108 11.15 5.46 10.61
C VAL A 108 10.30 5.11 11.84
N HIS A 109 10.71 4.10 12.61
CA HIS A 109 10.04 3.71 13.86
C HIS A 109 9.96 4.87 14.87
N ALA A 110 11.03 5.65 15.03
CA ALA A 110 11.05 6.82 15.90
C ALA A 110 10.08 7.93 15.43
N ARG A 111 9.80 8.01 14.12
CA ARG A 111 8.85 8.98 13.55
C ARG A 111 7.40 8.54 13.69
N LEU A 112 7.14 7.24 13.79
CA LEU A 112 5.81 6.66 14.03
C LEU A 112 5.41 6.70 15.51
N SER A 113 5.58 7.86 16.16
CA SER A 113 5.50 8.01 17.62
C SER A 113 4.09 8.20 18.18
N GLY A 114 3.11 8.58 17.36
CA GLY A 114 1.76 8.89 17.84
C GLY A 114 0.69 8.85 16.76
N ARG A 115 -0.56 9.11 17.16
CA ARG A 115 -1.75 9.02 16.29
C ARG A 115 -1.54 9.71 14.95
N ASP A 116 -1.13 10.97 14.98
CA ASP A 116 -1.05 11.79 13.77
C ASP A 116 0.06 11.34 12.82
N ALA A 117 1.17 10.80 13.36
CA ALA A 117 2.23 10.22 12.54
C ALA A 117 1.77 8.92 11.86
N TRP A 118 1.03 8.06 12.57
CA TRP A 118 0.43 6.86 11.98
C TRP A 118 -0.63 7.22 10.94
N THR A 119 -1.51 8.17 11.23
CA THR A 119 -2.48 8.68 10.25
C THR A 119 -1.78 9.19 9.00
N ALA A 120 -0.73 10.00 9.14
CA ALA A 120 0.00 10.54 8.00
C ALA A 120 0.67 9.44 7.17
N ALA A 121 1.29 8.44 7.81
CA ALA A 121 1.90 7.32 7.10
C ALA A 121 0.85 6.46 6.36
N ILE A 122 -0.27 6.14 7.02
CA ILE A 122 -1.38 5.37 6.43
C ILE A 122 -1.96 6.15 5.25
N ALA A 123 -2.39 7.40 5.46
CA ALA A 123 -3.01 8.21 4.42
C ALA A 123 -2.03 8.53 3.29
N GLY A 124 -0.79 8.87 3.61
CA GLY A 124 0.26 9.14 2.62
C GLY A 124 0.49 7.94 1.72
N ARG A 125 0.57 6.73 2.29
CA ARG A 125 0.69 5.50 1.51
C ARG A 125 -0.57 5.24 0.69
N ALA A 126 -1.73 5.28 1.34
CA ALA A 126 -3.03 5.12 0.71
C ALA A 126 -3.33 6.17 -0.38
N LEU A 127 -2.62 7.29 -0.46
CA LEU A 127 -2.77 8.31 -1.50
C LEU A 127 -1.63 8.27 -2.52
N GLY A 128 -0.64 7.38 -2.36
CA GLY A 128 0.54 7.32 -3.21
C GLY A 128 1.56 8.45 -2.97
N LEU A 129 1.42 9.20 -1.88
CA LEU A 129 2.26 10.35 -1.52
C LEU A 129 3.51 9.95 -0.71
N TRP A 130 3.56 8.71 -0.23
CA TRP A 130 4.70 8.17 0.50
C TRP A 130 4.79 6.66 0.33
N THR A 131 5.94 6.18 -0.11
CA THR A 131 6.22 4.74 -0.30
C THR A 131 7.42 4.27 0.49
N GLN A 132 8.44 5.12 0.66
CA GLN A 132 9.72 4.80 1.27
C GLN A 132 10.31 5.99 2.04
N GLY A 133 11.31 5.70 2.88
CA GLY A 133 12.05 6.73 3.62
C GLY A 133 11.27 7.30 4.81
N THR A 134 11.54 8.55 5.16
CA THR A 134 10.96 9.17 6.36
C THR A 134 9.46 9.45 6.17
N PRO A 135 8.56 8.96 7.06
CA PRO A 135 7.14 9.22 6.93
C PRO A 135 6.82 10.72 6.95
N PRO A 136 5.85 11.18 6.13
CA PRO A 136 5.44 12.56 6.11
C PRO A 136 4.70 12.93 7.40
N THR A 137 4.65 14.23 7.69
CA THR A 137 3.77 14.75 8.74
C THR A 137 2.34 14.87 8.22
N LEU A 138 1.37 14.99 9.14
CA LEU A 138 -0.04 15.15 8.80
C LEU A 138 -0.26 16.35 7.84
N SER A 139 0.33 17.51 8.14
CA SER A 139 0.25 18.69 7.28
C SER A 139 0.90 18.44 5.91
N ALA A 140 2.06 17.79 5.87
CA ALA A 140 2.76 17.53 4.62
C ALA A 140 1.95 16.61 3.69
N VAL A 141 1.21 15.64 4.22
CA VAL A 141 0.28 14.82 3.43
C VAL A 141 -0.87 15.67 2.90
N CYS A 142 -1.48 16.52 3.74
CA CYS A 142 -2.55 17.41 3.29
C CYS A 142 -2.07 18.39 2.19
N ASP A 143 -0.87 18.97 2.35
CA ASP A 143 -0.24 19.85 1.36
C ASP A 143 0.03 19.11 0.05
N ALA A 144 0.67 17.93 0.13
CA ALA A 144 1.00 17.12 -1.05
C ALA A 144 -0.26 16.62 -1.78
N TYR A 145 -1.30 16.23 -1.04
CA TYR A 145 -2.56 15.83 -1.64
C TYR A 145 -3.24 16.99 -2.37
N ALA A 146 -3.34 18.17 -1.73
CA ALA A 146 -3.90 19.34 -2.39
C ALA A 146 -3.10 19.73 -3.64
N TRP A 147 -1.76 19.67 -3.57
CA TRP A 147 -0.87 19.93 -4.70
C TRP A 147 -1.14 18.99 -5.88
N GLN A 148 -1.26 17.68 -5.61
CA GLN A 148 -1.59 16.66 -6.61
C GLN A 148 -2.97 16.90 -7.24
N GLN A 149 -3.98 17.23 -6.43
CA GLN A 149 -5.34 17.49 -6.91
C GLN A 149 -5.45 18.77 -7.76
N LEU A 150 -4.56 19.75 -7.52
CA LEU A 150 -4.43 20.94 -8.35
C LEU A 150 -3.65 20.68 -9.65
N GLY A 151 -3.11 19.48 -9.86
CA GLY A 151 -2.29 19.16 -11.04
C GLY A 151 -0.94 19.88 -11.07
N LEU A 152 -0.44 20.32 -9.91
CA LEU A 152 0.81 21.06 -9.83
C LEU A 152 2.00 20.08 -9.78
N GLY A 153 3.01 20.33 -10.62
CA GLY A 153 4.25 19.56 -10.63
C GLY A 153 5.23 19.96 -9.52
N GLY A 154 6.28 19.16 -9.35
CA GLY A 154 7.41 19.45 -8.46
C GLY A 154 7.12 19.23 -6.97
N LYS A 155 8.02 19.75 -6.12
CA LYS A 155 7.94 19.57 -4.66
C LYS A 155 6.71 20.31 -4.10
N PRO A 156 5.82 19.64 -3.35
CA PRO A 156 4.67 20.28 -2.73
C PRO A 156 5.05 21.45 -1.83
N LYS A 157 4.31 22.54 -1.95
CA LYS A 157 4.42 23.70 -1.06
C LYS A 157 3.23 23.73 -0.11
N ARG A 158 3.36 24.53 0.95
CA ARG A 158 2.28 24.73 1.94
C ARG A 158 1.06 25.32 1.24
N CYS A 159 -0.09 24.65 1.39
CA CYS A 159 -1.37 25.10 0.87
C CYS A 159 -2.20 25.77 1.98
N PRO A 160 -3.08 26.72 1.63
CA PRO A 160 -4.06 27.26 2.58
C PRO A 160 -4.89 26.14 3.24
N PRO A 161 -5.22 26.23 4.55
CA PRO A 161 -6.04 25.24 5.25
C PRO A 161 -7.36 24.89 4.53
N GLU A 162 -8.00 25.87 3.92
CA GLU A 162 -9.29 25.76 3.25
C GLU A 162 -9.16 24.90 1.98
N VAL A 163 -8.11 25.12 1.20
CA VAL A 163 -7.80 24.33 -0.01
C VAL A 163 -7.56 22.86 0.36
N ARG A 164 -6.75 22.62 1.40
CA ARG A 164 -6.50 21.26 1.91
C ARG A 164 -7.80 20.56 2.34
N ALA A 165 -8.66 21.28 3.05
CA ALA A 165 -9.92 20.74 3.54
C ALA A 165 -10.88 20.37 2.41
N VAL A 166 -11.04 21.23 1.39
CA VAL A 166 -11.96 21.01 0.26
C VAL A 166 -11.65 19.71 -0.47
N PHE A 167 -10.38 19.42 -0.76
CA PHE A 167 -10.01 18.19 -1.47
C PHE A 167 -10.26 16.93 -0.64
N LEU A 168 -9.91 16.95 0.65
CA LEU A 168 -10.17 15.81 1.54
C LEU A 168 -11.67 15.60 1.79
N GLN A 169 -12.44 16.69 1.86
CA GLN A 169 -13.89 16.64 2.01
C GLN A 169 -14.54 15.95 0.81
N ARG A 170 -14.15 16.37 -0.41
CA ARG A 170 -14.63 15.75 -1.67
C ARG A 170 -14.26 14.28 -1.76
N GLU A 171 -13.02 13.94 -1.42
CA GLU A 171 -12.53 12.56 -1.42
C GLU A 171 -13.30 11.67 -0.44
N LEU A 172 -13.63 12.19 0.74
CA LEU A 172 -14.36 11.45 1.76
C LEU A 172 -15.87 11.37 1.52
N GLN A 173 -16.41 12.29 0.71
CA GLN A 173 -17.85 12.59 0.60
C GLN A 173 -18.44 12.88 1.99
N SER A 174 -17.79 13.76 2.75
CA SER A 174 -18.12 14.09 4.14
C SER A 174 -18.51 15.56 4.29
N ASP A 175 -19.07 15.90 5.45
CA ASP A 175 -19.22 17.28 5.90
C ASP A 175 -17.87 18.01 5.98
N SER A 176 -17.95 19.34 5.92
CA SER A 176 -16.79 20.23 6.01
C SER A 176 -16.13 20.13 7.39
N GLY A 177 -14.81 20.36 7.42
CA GLY A 177 -14.06 20.36 8.65
C GLY A 177 -12.57 20.59 8.43
N PRO A 178 -11.78 20.70 9.51
CA PRO A 178 -10.33 20.89 9.39
C PRO A 178 -9.67 19.73 8.64
N ALA A 179 -8.75 20.04 7.72
CA ALA A 179 -8.03 19.06 6.90
C ALA A 179 -7.43 17.92 7.74
N ASP A 180 -6.83 18.24 8.89
CA ASP A 180 -6.24 17.28 9.82
C ASP A 180 -7.26 16.28 10.39
N ARG A 181 -8.50 16.73 10.64
CA ARG A 181 -9.59 15.84 11.09
C ARG A 181 -10.04 14.95 9.94
N LEU A 182 -10.22 15.53 8.75
CA LEU A 182 -10.61 14.80 7.55
C LEU A 182 -9.56 13.73 7.19
N LEU A 183 -8.26 14.04 7.22
CA LEU A 183 -7.21 13.06 6.92
C LEU A 183 -7.21 11.88 7.91
N ARG A 184 -7.51 12.14 9.20
CA ARG A 184 -7.69 11.08 10.21
C ARG A 184 -8.87 10.17 9.87
N LEU A 185 -10.00 10.74 9.45
CA LEU A 185 -11.16 9.97 8.98
C LEU A 185 -10.85 9.20 7.70
N TYR A 186 -10.10 9.78 6.78
CA TYR A 186 -9.62 9.13 5.57
C TYR A 186 -8.78 7.89 5.89
N ALA A 187 -7.77 8.03 6.76
CA ALA A 187 -6.94 6.89 7.17
C ALA A 187 -7.76 5.76 7.80
N ALA A 188 -8.74 6.09 8.65
CA ALA A 188 -9.61 5.09 9.27
C ALA A 188 -10.52 4.41 8.25
N LYS A 189 -11.20 5.18 7.39
CA LYS A 189 -12.09 4.68 6.34
C LYS A 189 -11.34 3.78 5.36
N HIS A 190 -10.13 4.18 4.95
CA HIS A 190 -9.31 3.40 4.02
C HIS A 190 -8.83 2.07 4.63
N LEU A 191 -8.58 2.03 5.93
CA LEU A 191 -8.22 0.80 6.64
C LEU A 191 -9.40 -0.10 6.98
N ASP A 192 -10.64 0.39 6.84
CA ASP A 192 -11.82 -0.20 7.48
C ASP A 192 -11.67 -0.27 9.02
N ALA A 193 -11.01 0.74 9.59
CA ALA A 193 -10.85 0.85 11.03
C ALA A 193 -12.09 1.50 11.66
N PRO A 194 -12.58 1.01 12.83
CA PRO A 194 -13.81 1.52 13.43
C PRO A 194 -13.72 2.97 13.88
N ARG A 195 -12.51 3.43 14.24
CA ARG A 195 -12.26 4.79 14.75
C ARG A 195 -10.86 5.27 14.32
N PRO A 196 -10.67 6.59 14.16
CA PRO A 196 -9.38 7.19 13.81
C PRO A 196 -8.45 7.37 15.03
N GLU A 197 -8.39 6.37 15.91
CA GLU A 197 -7.53 6.37 17.10
C GLU A 197 -6.32 5.44 16.90
N LEU A 198 -5.22 5.75 17.59
CA LEU A 198 -3.94 5.08 17.35
C LEU A 198 -4.02 3.55 17.48
N ARG A 199 -4.71 3.06 18.52
CA ARG A 199 -4.85 1.63 18.76
C ARG A 199 -5.68 0.95 17.69
N ALA A 200 -6.85 1.50 17.35
CA ALA A 200 -7.72 0.95 16.30
C ALA A 200 -7.00 0.90 14.94
N LEU A 201 -6.25 1.94 14.58
CA LEU A 201 -5.47 1.97 13.33
C LEU A 201 -4.40 0.86 13.31
N ARG A 202 -3.63 0.70 14.39
CA ARG A 202 -2.59 -0.34 14.51
C ARG A 202 -3.17 -1.76 14.50
N ASP A 203 -4.21 -2.01 15.28
CA ASP A 203 -4.86 -3.32 15.36
C ASP A 203 -5.49 -3.70 14.01
N THR A 204 -6.07 -2.73 13.29
CA THR A 204 -6.64 -2.94 11.94
C THR A 204 -5.55 -3.19 10.89
N LEU A 205 -4.42 -2.49 10.95
CA LEU A 205 -3.27 -2.75 10.08
C LEU A 205 -2.79 -4.20 10.19
N VAL A 206 -2.60 -4.68 11.43
CA VAL A 206 -2.16 -6.07 11.66
C VAL A 206 -3.22 -7.07 11.22
N ARG A 207 -4.51 -6.79 11.45
CA ARG A 207 -5.61 -7.63 10.96
C ARG A 207 -5.63 -7.71 9.43
N ASN A 208 -5.43 -6.59 8.74
CA ASN A 208 -5.36 -6.55 7.28
C ASN A 208 -4.15 -7.34 6.76
N TRP A 209 -3.00 -7.17 7.41
CA TRP A 209 -1.82 -7.95 7.13
C TRP A 209 -2.07 -9.46 7.30
N LEU A 210 -2.67 -9.91 8.40
CA LEU A 210 -3.03 -11.33 8.56
C LEU A 210 -3.95 -11.85 7.46
N ALA A 211 -4.88 -11.03 6.98
CA ALA A 211 -5.81 -11.38 5.92
C ALA A 211 -5.23 -11.25 4.50
N GLY A 212 -3.92 -11.02 4.36
CA GLY A 212 -3.29 -10.81 3.05
C GLY A 212 -3.64 -9.48 2.38
N ARG A 213 -4.38 -8.60 3.06
CA ARG A 213 -4.72 -7.25 2.58
C ARG A 213 -3.55 -6.34 2.87
N GLU A 214 -2.67 -6.19 1.89
CA GLU A 214 -1.63 -5.18 1.99
C GLU A 214 -2.25 -3.80 1.82
N LEU A 215 -1.71 -2.81 2.55
CA LEU A 215 -1.96 -1.42 2.22
C LEU A 215 -1.20 -1.14 0.93
N ALA A 216 -1.77 -1.59 -0.19
CA ALA A 216 -1.36 -1.16 -1.49
C ALA A 216 -1.38 0.36 -1.43
N ALA A 217 -0.22 0.98 -1.67
CA ALA A 217 -0.26 2.39 -1.99
C ALA A 217 -1.30 2.53 -3.10
N ARG A 218 -2.22 3.49 -3.02
CA ARG A 218 -3.14 3.69 -4.13
C ARG A 218 -2.28 3.73 -5.38
N THR A 219 -2.45 2.71 -6.20
CA THR A 219 -2.10 2.75 -7.61
C THR A 219 -3.09 3.63 -8.36
N ASN A 220 -3.79 4.56 -7.67
CA ASN A 220 -4.35 5.79 -8.26
C ASN A 220 -3.24 6.79 -8.63
N GLY A 221 -1.99 6.36 -8.69
CA GLY A 221 -1.02 7.01 -9.55
C GLY A 221 -1.48 6.74 -10.98
N PHE A 222 -1.74 7.80 -11.74
CA PHE A 222 -1.95 7.76 -13.18
C PHE A 222 -1.14 6.66 -13.89
N ALA A 223 0.15 6.51 -13.53
CA ALA A 223 1.05 5.50 -14.08
C ALA A 223 0.62 4.05 -13.86
N ALA A 224 0.07 3.73 -12.70
CA ALA A 224 -0.29 2.35 -12.37
C ALA A 224 -1.61 1.91 -12.99
N GLU A 225 -2.60 2.80 -13.09
CA GLU A 225 -3.81 2.58 -13.89
C GLU A 225 -3.46 2.40 -15.37
N VAL A 226 -2.57 3.25 -15.88
CA VAL A 226 -2.02 3.10 -17.24
C VAL A 226 -1.31 1.76 -17.43
N ARG A 227 -0.48 1.30 -16.47
CA ARG A 227 0.19 -0.02 -16.54
C ARG A 227 -0.81 -1.17 -16.56
N ASP A 228 -1.82 -1.12 -15.69
CA ASP A 228 -2.81 -2.20 -15.59
C ASP A 228 -3.62 -2.34 -16.88
N VAL A 229 -4.07 -1.21 -17.43
CA VAL A 229 -4.75 -1.18 -18.73
C VAL A 229 -3.81 -1.60 -19.86
N ALA A 230 -2.56 -1.09 -19.89
CA ALA A 230 -1.57 -1.49 -20.90
C ALA A 230 -1.27 -3.01 -20.88
N ARG A 231 -1.32 -3.64 -19.70
CA ARG A 231 -1.13 -5.09 -19.55
C ARG A 231 -2.31 -5.90 -20.06
N THR A 232 -3.54 -5.41 -19.90
CA THR A 232 -4.77 -6.15 -20.22
C THR A 232 -5.32 -5.83 -21.61
N THR A 233 -4.92 -4.71 -22.20
CA THR A 233 -5.32 -4.26 -23.53
C THR A 233 -4.89 -5.26 -24.59
N LYS A 234 -5.85 -5.71 -25.40
CA LYS A 234 -5.64 -6.65 -26.52
C LYS A 234 -5.51 -5.95 -27.87
N ASN A 235 -6.05 -4.75 -28.00
CA ASN A 235 -6.06 -3.98 -29.24
C ASN A 235 -4.90 -3.00 -29.29
N GLY A 236 -4.34 -2.72 -30.46
CA GLY A 236 -3.21 -1.78 -30.59
C GLY A 236 -1.93 -2.25 -29.89
N VAL A 237 -1.73 -3.56 -29.79
CA VAL A 237 -0.49 -4.18 -29.33
C VAL A 237 0.48 -4.31 -30.50
N PHE A 238 1.75 -3.99 -30.29
CA PHE A 238 2.82 -4.13 -31.28
C PHE A 238 3.96 -5.00 -30.71
N GLY A 239 4.13 -6.20 -31.28
CA GLY A 239 4.97 -7.24 -30.68
C GLY A 239 4.44 -7.68 -29.29
N ASP A 240 5.30 -8.26 -28.46
CA ASP A 240 4.84 -8.85 -27.20
C ASP A 240 4.74 -7.84 -26.04
N ARG A 241 5.52 -6.76 -26.11
CA ARG A 241 5.76 -5.87 -24.97
C ARG A 241 5.34 -4.41 -25.17
N LYS A 242 4.78 -4.03 -26.31
CA LYS A 242 4.44 -2.62 -26.59
C LYS A 242 2.97 -2.49 -26.91
N VAL A 243 2.34 -1.43 -26.40
CA VAL A 243 0.96 -1.08 -26.72
C VAL A 243 0.91 0.40 -27.10
N PHE A 244 0.14 0.75 -28.13
CA PHE A 244 -0.05 2.11 -28.58
C PHE A 244 -0.68 2.97 -27.48
N ILE A 245 -0.17 4.19 -27.31
CA ILE A 245 -0.68 5.17 -26.34
C ILE A 245 -2.18 5.43 -26.55
N SER A 246 -2.61 5.56 -27.81
CA SER A 246 -4.01 5.78 -28.17
C SER A 246 -4.91 4.60 -27.78
N ALA A 247 -4.43 3.36 -27.89
CA ALA A 247 -5.20 2.18 -27.53
C ALA A 247 -5.43 2.07 -26.01
N VAL A 248 -4.42 2.42 -25.21
CA VAL A 248 -4.56 2.49 -23.74
C VAL A 248 -5.51 3.63 -23.34
N TRP A 249 -5.41 4.78 -24.00
CA TRP A 249 -6.32 5.90 -23.79
C TRP A 249 -7.78 5.53 -24.08
N ASP A 250 -8.01 4.85 -25.21
CA ASP A 250 -9.34 4.42 -25.62
C ASP A 250 -10.02 3.46 -24.66
N GLU A 251 -9.24 2.63 -23.98
CA GLU A 251 -9.73 1.74 -22.93
C GLU A 251 -10.00 2.51 -21.63
N LEU A 252 -9.07 3.36 -21.19
CA LEU A 252 -9.21 4.15 -19.97
C LEU A 252 -10.44 5.07 -20.01
N ARG A 253 -10.70 5.75 -21.13
CA ARG A 253 -11.83 6.70 -21.26
C ARG A 253 -13.22 6.04 -21.17
N ARG A 254 -13.31 4.71 -21.23
CA ARG A 254 -14.58 3.99 -20.97
C ARG A 254 -14.95 3.98 -19.50
N HIS A 255 -14.00 4.29 -18.61
CA HIS A 255 -14.23 4.40 -17.19
C HIS A 255 -14.66 5.82 -16.80
N PRO A 256 -15.72 6.01 -15.98
CA PRO A 256 -16.22 7.32 -15.58
C PRO A 256 -15.19 8.26 -14.94
N THR A 257 -14.15 7.68 -14.32
CA THR A 257 -13.05 8.41 -13.68
C THR A 257 -12.12 9.14 -14.64
N TRP A 258 -12.13 8.77 -15.93
CA TRP A 258 -11.22 9.30 -16.96
C TRP A 258 -11.92 10.21 -17.98
N VAL A 259 -13.25 10.34 -17.92
CA VAL A 259 -14.06 11.11 -18.88
C VAL A 259 -13.71 12.60 -18.92
N ALA A 260 -13.25 13.16 -17.79
CA ALA A 260 -12.88 14.57 -17.68
C ALA A 260 -11.46 14.88 -18.22
N LEU A 261 -10.65 13.86 -18.51
CA LEU A 261 -9.29 14.04 -19.01
C LEU A 261 -9.33 14.09 -20.54
N THR A 262 -8.58 15.01 -21.16
CA THR A 262 -8.41 15.00 -22.61
C THR A 262 -7.25 14.06 -23.00
N LEU A 263 -7.17 13.68 -24.28
CA LEU A 263 -6.02 12.90 -24.78
C LEU A 263 -4.70 13.68 -24.60
N ASP A 264 -4.71 15.00 -24.75
CA ASP A 264 -3.51 15.82 -24.58
C ASP A 264 -3.07 15.88 -23.12
N ASP A 265 -4.01 16.04 -22.19
CA ASP A 265 -3.71 15.97 -20.74
C ASP A 265 -3.20 14.59 -20.33
N PHE A 266 -3.76 13.54 -20.93
CA PHE A 266 -3.27 12.17 -20.76
C PHE A 266 -1.82 12.03 -21.24
N LYS A 267 -1.51 12.49 -22.45
CA LYS A 267 -0.14 12.47 -23.00
C LYS A 267 0.85 13.29 -22.15
N ALA A 268 0.44 14.45 -21.66
CA ALA A 268 1.26 15.27 -20.76
C ALA A 268 1.59 14.52 -19.46
N LYS A 269 0.60 13.83 -18.87
CA LYS A 269 0.80 13.00 -17.67
C LYS A 269 1.66 11.75 -17.94
N LEU A 270 1.55 11.13 -19.13
CA LEU A 270 2.43 10.04 -19.55
C LEU A 270 3.89 10.48 -19.60
N LEU A 271 4.17 11.65 -20.17
CA LEU A 271 5.52 12.20 -20.23
C LEU A 271 6.09 12.47 -18.84
N HIS A 272 5.27 12.99 -17.93
CA HIS A 272 5.70 13.20 -16.54
C HIS A 272 6.07 11.89 -15.86
N ALA A 273 5.17 10.89 -15.93
CA ALA A 273 5.42 9.55 -15.38
C ALA A 273 6.63 8.86 -16.02
N HIS A 274 6.91 9.12 -17.31
CA HIS A 274 8.09 8.59 -17.97
C HIS A 274 9.39 9.20 -17.44
N ARG A 275 9.42 10.53 -17.27
CA ARG A 275 10.59 11.23 -16.69
C ARG A 275 10.86 10.81 -15.26
N ASP A 276 9.81 10.51 -14.50
CA ASP A 276 9.91 10.08 -13.10
C ASP A 276 10.28 8.60 -12.96
N GLY A 277 10.38 7.85 -14.07
CA GLY A 277 10.72 6.42 -14.08
C GLY A 277 9.56 5.50 -13.71
N ASP A 278 8.34 6.02 -13.55
CA ASP A 278 7.14 5.25 -13.24
C ASP A 278 6.57 4.52 -14.47
N LEU A 279 6.87 5.01 -15.68
CA LEU A 279 6.48 4.37 -16.94
C LEU A 279 7.65 4.36 -17.92
N VAL A 280 7.68 3.33 -18.77
CA VAL A 280 8.62 3.30 -19.88
C VAL A 280 7.85 3.53 -21.17
N LEU A 281 8.17 4.63 -21.86
CA LEU A 281 7.67 4.94 -23.18
C LEU A 281 8.68 4.52 -24.24
N ALA A 282 8.20 4.09 -25.40
CA ALA A 282 9.06 3.69 -26.52
C ALA A 282 8.69 4.40 -27.83
N ARG A 283 9.70 4.57 -28.68
CA ARG A 283 9.60 5.15 -30.02
C ARG A 283 9.09 4.12 -31.02
N ALA A 284 8.56 4.61 -32.13
CA ALA A 284 8.26 3.80 -33.31
C ALA A 284 9.41 3.91 -34.31
N ASP A 285 10.24 2.87 -34.38
CA ASP A 285 11.43 2.85 -35.23
C ASP A 285 11.12 2.41 -36.69
N LEU A 286 9.98 1.71 -36.89
CA LEU A 286 9.52 1.18 -38.17
C LEU A 286 8.06 1.57 -38.43
N VAL A 287 7.79 2.87 -38.51
CA VAL A 287 6.44 3.43 -38.71
C VAL A 287 5.74 2.87 -39.96
N ALA A 288 6.50 2.63 -41.04
CA ALA A 288 5.95 2.12 -42.31
C ALA A 288 5.32 0.71 -42.21
N ALA A 289 5.66 -0.06 -41.17
CA ALA A 289 5.09 -1.38 -40.91
C ALA A 289 3.91 -1.36 -39.92
N MET A 290 3.46 -0.17 -39.51
CA MET A 290 2.45 0.03 -38.47
C MET A 290 1.19 0.67 -39.05
N ASN A 291 0.07 0.55 -38.33
CA ASN A 291 -1.15 1.27 -38.68
C ASN A 291 -0.92 2.79 -38.53
N PRO A 292 -1.04 3.60 -39.60
CA PRO A 292 -0.71 5.02 -39.58
C PRO A 292 -1.61 5.82 -38.64
N ASP A 293 -2.88 5.43 -38.48
CA ASP A 293 -3.84 6.12 -37.61
C ASP A 293 -3.46 5.94 -36.14
N LEU A 294 -3.03 4.72 -35.77
CA LEU A 294 -2.57 4.44 -34.40
C LEU A 294 -1.26 5.15 -34.06
N VAL A 295 -0.35 5.26 -35.05
CA VAL A 295 0.90 6.02 -34.90
C VAL A 295 0.58 7.50 -34.69
N ALA A 296 -0.20 8.11 -35.58
CA ALA A 296 -0.55 9.54 -35.48
C ALA A 296 -1.30 9.85 -34.17
N ALA A 297 -2.27 9.02 -33.79
CA ALA A 297 -3.02 9.21 -32.55
C ALA A 297 -2.15 9.05 -31.29
N SER A 298 -1.11 8.21 -31.35
CA SER A 298 -0.22 7.92 -30.22
C SER A 298 0.96 8.87 -30.07
N GLU A 299 1.30 9.62 -31.13
CA GLU A 299 2.47 10.48 -31.14
C GLU A 299 2.45 11.46 -29.97
N THR A 300 3.51 11.40 -29.16
CA THR A 300 3.68 12.20 -27.95
C THR A 300 5.11 12.73 -27.93
N THR A 301 5.29 14.03 -28.02
CA THR A 301 6.60 14.66 -28.21
C THR A 301 7.11 15.37 -26.97
N THR A 302 8.38 15.20 -26.63
CA THR A 302 9.10 16.03 -25.65
C THR A 302 10.58 16.11 -25.97
N ASP A 303 11.18 17.29 -25.80
CA ASP A 303 12.65 17.49 -25.87
C ASP A 303 13.30 16.89 -27.14
N GLY A 304 12.61 16.99 -28.29
CA GLY A 304 13.09 16.47 -29.58
C GLY A 304 12.90 14.96 -29.79
N ALA A 305 12.28 14.24 -28.85
CA ALA A 305 11.93 12.83 -28.97
C ALA A 305 10.41 12.64 -29.16
N SER A 306 10.03 11.63 -29.95
CA SER A 306 8.63 11.22 -30.18
C SER A 306 8.38 9.79 -29.68
N PHE A 307 7.40 9.66 -28.79
CA PHE A 307 6.99 8.40 -28.19
C PHE A 307 5.62 7.98 -28.74
N HIS A 308 5.44 6.67 -28.90
CA HIS A 308 4.22 6.10 -29.50
C HIS A 308 3.66 4.93 -28.69
N PHE A 309 4.50 4.33 -27.83
CA PHE A 309 4.16 3.13 -27.09
C PHE A 309 4.36 3.30 -25.60
N ILE A 310 3.55 2.57 -24.84
CA ILE A 310 3.82 2.20 -23.45
C ILE A 310 4.40 0.78 -23.44
N VAL A 311 5.50 0.57 -22.71
CA VAL A 311 6.11 -0.76 -22.55
C VAL A 311 5.40 -1.51 -21.42
N ARG A 312 4.97 -2.74 -21.72
CA ARG A 312 4.42 -3.71 -20.78
C ARG A 312 5.59 -4.35 -20.05
N GLU A 313 5.67 -4.18 -18.73
CA GLU A 313 6.62 -4.96 -17.92
C GLU A 313 6.17 -6.44 -17.89
N ASP A 314 7.14 -7.35 -17.95
CA ASP A 314 6.89 -8.79 -17.89
C ASP A 314 6.31 -9.17 -16.51
N ARG A 315 5.45 -10.19 -16.50
CA ARG A 315 5.03 -10.85 -15.25
C ARG A 315 6.26 -11.61 -14.72
N PRO A 316 6.70 -11.42 -13.47
CA PRO A 316 7.61 -12.38 -12.86
C PRO A 316 6.97 -13.77 -12.78
#